data_AF-A0A7J2S7Z2-F1
#
_entry.id   AF-A0A7J2S7Z2-F1
#
_cell.length_a   1.000
_cell.length_b   1.000
_cell.length_c   1.000
_cell.angle_alpha   90.00
_cell.angle_beta   90.00
_cell.angle_gamma   90.00
#
_symmetry.space_group_name_H-M   'P 1'
#
loop_
_entity.id
_entity.type
_entity.pdbx_description
1 polymer ?
#
loop_
_entity_poly.entity_id
_entity_poly.type
_entity_poly.pdbx_seq_one_letter_code
_entity_poly.pdbx_strand_id
1 'polypeptide(L)'
;MVAITVVLAATIYVWVSGFGGGGSKAMSMAITQTATVSGTSATFRVDSVSQGAKWSDIDYITTDNTTYRSPTNTDDGDGIIEAGETFTVTDAEVGDTLTLRDKTSNSIILTKTFW
;
A
#
# COMPACT_ATOMS: atom_id res chain seq x y z
N MET A 1 -15.98 -26.97 -55.38
CA MET A 1 -15.25 -25.98 -54.56
C MET A 1 -15.96 -25.87 -53.23
N VAL A 2 -15.33 -26.24 -52.12
CA VAL A 2 -15.92 -26.18 -50.77
C VAL A 2 -15.22 -25.06 -50.02
N ALA A 3 -15.98 -24.07 -49.56
CA ALA A 3 -15.49 -22.97 -48.73
C ALA A 3 -15.61 -23.38 -47.26
N ILE A 4 -14.49 -23.45 -46.56
CA ILE A 4 -14.46 -23.56 -45.10
C ILE A 4 -14.27 -22.14 -44.56
N THR A 5 -15.32 -21.59 -43.95
CA THR A 5 -15.22 -20.39 -43.13
C THR A 5 -14.64 -20.76 -41.77
N VAL A 6 -13.35 -20.49 -41.56
CA VAL A 6 -12.75 -20.56 -40.23
C VAL A 6 -13.28 -19.41 -39.41
N VAL A 7 -14.06 -19.71 -38.36
CA VAL A 7 -14.44 -18.72 -37.34
C VAL A 7 -13.24 -18.53 -36.43
N LEU A 8 -12.60 -17.36 -36.51
CA LEU A 8 -11.58 -16.95 -35.55
C LEU A 8 -12.24 -16.80 -34.17
N ALA A 9 -11.87 -17.66 -33.22
CA ALA A 9 -12.25 -17.50 -31.83
C ALA A 9 -11.49 -16.30 -31.25
N ALA A 10 -12.20 -15.20 -30.96
CA ALA A 10 -11.67 -14.13 -30.13
C ALA A 10 -11.60 -14.63 -28.69
N THR A 11 -10.40 -14.74 -28.13
CA THR A 11 -10.20 -14.93 -26.68
C THR A 11 -10.59 -13.63 -25.98
N ILE A 12 -11.82 -13.59 -25.46
CA ILE A 12 -12.28 -12.47 -24.65
C ILE A 12 -11.62 -12.59 -23.28
N TYR A 13 -10.69 -11.69 -22.99
CA TYR A 13 -10.17 -11.49 -21.65
C TYR A 13 -11.17 -10.63 -20.87
N VAL A 14 -12.14 -11.26 -20.21
CA VAL A 14 -13.06 -10.55 -19.32
C VAL A 14 -12.35 -10.37 -17.97
N TRP A 15 -11.88 -9.16 -17.70
CA TRP A 15 -11.53 -8.78 -16.34
C TRP A 15 -12.83 -8.45 -15.61
N VAL A 16 -13.28 -9.36 -14.74
CA VAL A 16 -14.37 -9.06 -13.81
C VAL A 16 -13.78 -8.12 -12.76
N SER A 17 -14.05 -6.82 -12.87
CA SER A 17 -13.89 -5.93 -11.72
C SER A 17 -14.94 -6.38 -10.70
N GLY A 18 -14.47 -7.11 -9.70
CA GLY A 18 -15.29 -7.87 -8.76
C GLY A 18 -16.41 -7.05 -8.15
N PHE A 19 -17.64 -7.34 -8.59
CA PHE A 19 -18.85 -7.10 -7.80
C PHE A 19 -19.21 -8.41 -7.10
N GLY A 20 -18.38 -8.79 -6.13
CA GLY A 20 -18.57 -9.96 -5.27
C GLY A 20 -18.48 -9.51 -3.82
N GLY A 21 -19.62 -9.30 -3.18
CA GLY A 21 -19.71 -9.02 -1.76
C GLY A 21 -19.20 -10.20 -0.93
N GLY A 22 -18.47 -9.91 0.14
CA GLY A 22 -18.12 -10.90 1.16
C GLY A 22 -16.63 -11.29 1.23
N GLY A 23 -15.74 -10.31 1.22
CA GLY A 23 -14.38 -10.47 1.73
C GLY A 23 -14.01 -9.18 2.43
N SER A 24 -13.38 -9.23 3.61
CA SER A 24 -12.81 -8.05 4.25
C SER A 24 -11.98 -7.32 3.21
N LYS A 25 -12.39 -6.12 2.80
CA LYS A 25 -11.69 -5.38 1.75
C LYS A 25 -10.26 -5.16 2.27
N ALA A 26 -9.28 -5.76 1.60
CA ALA A 26 -7.89 -5.56 1.95
C ALA A 26 -7.57 -4.06 1.87
N MET A 27 -6.93 -3.53 2.90
CA MET A 27 -6.52 -2.13 2.92
C MET A 27 -5.57 -1.86 1.75
N SER A 28 -5.92 -0.89 0.93
CA SER A 28 -5.10 -0.35 -0.16
C SER A 28 -4.68 1.07 0.19
N MET A 29 -3.41 1.40 -0.08
CA MET A 29 -2.81 2.71 0.17
C MET A 29 -1.72 3.00 -0.87
N ALA A 30 -1.55 4.27 -1.22
CA ALA A 30 -0.44 4.76 -2.03
C ALA A 30 0.26 5.90 -1.30
N ILE A 31 1.59 5.93 -1.40
CA ILE A 31 2.44 6.88 -0.68
C ILE A 31 3.58 7.40 -1.57
N THR A 32 4.02 8.61 -1.27
CA THR A 32 5.16 9.27 -1.90
C THR A 32 6.15 9.72 -0.85
N GLN A 33 7.41 9.30 -0.97
CA GLN A 33 8.49 9.81 -0.12
C GLN A 33 8.73 11.28 -0.46
N THR A 34 8.76 12.16 0.55
CA THR A 34 8.79 13.61 0.31
C THR A 34 10.19 14.20 0.31
N ALA A 35 11.18 13.48 0.83
CA ALA A 35 12.59 13.87 0.89
C ALA A 35 13.49 12.64 0.97
N THR A 36 14.76 12.78 0.58
CA THR A 36 15.78 11.76 0.82
C THR A 36 15.87 11.42 2.30
N VAL A 37 16.24 10.17 2.61
CA VAL A 37 16.50 9.72 3.99
C VAL A 37 17.38 10.71 4.74
N SER A 38 16.96 11.12 5.93
CA SER A 38 17.68 12.05 6.79
C SER A 38 18.01 11.38 8.12
N GLY A 39 19.29 11.20 8.41
CA GLY A 39 19.73 10.36 9.52
C GLY A 39 19.26 8.92 9.27
N THR A 40 18.35 8.43 10.10
CA THR A 40 17.70 7.12 9.96
C THR A 40 16.19 7.23 9.72
N SER A 41 15.70 8.40 9.30
CA SER A 41 14.28 8.68 9.14
C SER A 41 13.90 8.95 7.70
N ALA A 42 12.76 8.40 7.27
CA ALA A 42 12.15 8.68 5.97
C ALA A 42 10.71 9.15 6.16
N THR A 43 10.33 10.20 5.45
CA THR A 43 8.98 10.80 5.52
C THR A 43 8.21 10.57 4.24
N PHE A 44 6.94 10.21 4.39
CA PHE A 44 6.03 9.90 3.31
C PHE A 44 4.76 10.73 3.44
N ARG A 45 4.23 11.15 2.30
CA ARG A 45 2.88 11.65 2.15
C ARG A 45 1.96 10.52 1.71
N VAL A 46 0.76 10.48 2.27
CA VAL A 46 -0.34 9.61 1.80
C VAL A 46 -0.96 10.24 0.55
N ASP A 47 -0.92 9.51 -0.56
CA ASP A 47 -1.52 9.93 -1.83
C ASP A 47 -2.97 9.46 -1.94
N SER A 48 -3.25 8.25 -1.46
CA SER A 48 -4.60 7.69 -1.37
C SER A 48 -4.64 6.54 -0.38
N VAL A 49 -5.82 6.26 0.19
CA VAL A 49 -6.04 5.16 1.13
C VAL A 49 -7.48 4.68 1.09
N SER A 50 -7.70 3.44 1.51
CA SER A 50 -9.04 2.86 1.66
C SER A 50 -9.85 3.61 2.72
N GLN A 51 -11.13 3.85 2.45
CA GLN A 51 -12.00 4.62 3.33
C GLN A 51 -12.06 4.01 4.74
N GLY A 52 -11.82 4.84 5.75
CA GLY A 52 -11.91 4.47 7.16
C GLY A 52 -10.73 3.66 7.69
N ALA A 53 -9.62 3.56 6.94
CA ALA A 53 -8.36 3.05 7.45
C ALA A 53 -7.87 3.95 8.59
N LYS A 54 -7.33 3.36 9.66
CA LYS A 54 -6.83 4.10 10.82
C LYS A 54 -5.34 3.90 11.00
N TRP A 55 -4.69 4.91 11.57
CA TRP A 55 -3.27 4.82 11.94
C TRP A 55 -2.98 3.66 12.92
N SER A 56 -3.95 3.31 13.76
CA SER A 56 -3.87 2.16 14.69
C SER A 56 -3.83 0.80 14.00
N ASP A 57 -4.30 0.73 12.76
CA ASP A 57 -4.49 -0.51 12.01
C ASP A 57 -3.25 -0.84 11.17
N ILE A 58 -2.27 0.06 11.10
CA ILE A 58 -1.05 -0.14 10.32
C ILE A 58 0.18 -0.21 11.21
N ASP A 59 1.13 -1.04 10.78
CA ASP A 59 2.50 -1.01 11.26
C ASP A 59 3.44 -1.24 10.06
N TYR A 60 4.72 -0.94 10.30
CA TYR A 60 5.74 -1.05 9.28
C TYR A 60 6.96 -1.80 9.79
N ILE A 61 7.75 -2.29 8.84
CA ILE A 61 9.08 -2.84 9.06
C ILE A 61 9.98 -2.39 7.91
N THR A 62 11.28 -2.24 8.19
CA THR A 62 12.32 -2.01 7.18
C THR A 62 13.15 -3.28 7.01
N THR A 63 13.86 -3.44 5.89
CA THR A 63 14.65 -4.64 5.59
C THR A 63 15.57 -5.06 6.75
N ASP A 64 16.17 -4.08 7.41
CA ASP A 64 17.15 -4.29 8.48
C ASP A 64 16.54 -4.49 9.87
N ASN A 65 15.21 -4.59 9.95
CA ASN A 65 14.50 -4.77 11.20
C ASN A 65 13.79 -6.13 11.28
N THR A 66 13.55 -6.57 12.52
CA THR A 66 12.82 -7.83 12.82
C THR A 66 11.52 -7.57 13.59
N THR A 67 11.25 -6.32 13.95
CA THR A 67 10.09 -5.91 14.73
C THR A 67 9.27 -4.87 13.98
N TYR A 68 7.95 -5.07 13.99
CA TYR A 68 7.02 -4.09 13.44
C TYR A 68 6.82 -2.91 14.38
N ARG A 69 6.68 -1.72 13.82
CA ARG A 69 6.49 -0.46 14.55
C ARG A 69 5.33 0.35 13.99
N SER A 70 4.71 1.14 14.85
CA SER A 70 3.73 2.14 14.42
C SER A 70 4.46 3.34 13.81
N PRO A 71 4.00 3.87 12.66
CA PRO A 71 4.53 5.11 12.11
C PRO A 71 4.18 6.30 13.00
N THR A 72 5.05 7.31 13.01
CA THR A 72 4.70 8.63 13.59
C THR A 72 3.99 9.42 12.51
N ASN A 73 2.80 9.97 12.77
CA ASN A 73 1.97 10.61 11.75
C ASN A 73 1.63 12.07 12.11
N THR A 74 0.95 12.73 11.18
CA THR A 74 0.45 14.12 11.31
C THR A 74 -1.07 14.17 11.42
N ASP A 75 -1.66 13.11 12.00
CA ASP A 75 -3.10 12.97 12.26
C ASP A 75 -3.70 14.24 12.86
N ASP A 76 -4.83 14.68 12.30
CA ASP A 76 -5.55 15.87 12.76
C ASP A 76 -6.37 15.63 14.05
N GLY A 77 -6.38 14.38 14.53
CA GLY A 77 -6.88 13.95 15.83
C GLY A 77 -8.07 13.02 15.77
N ASP A 78 -8.53 12.62 14.58
CA ASP A 78 -9.64 11.68 14.42
C ASP A 78 -9.20 10.21 14.30
N GLY A 79 -7.89 9.97 14.09
CA GLY A 79 -7.28 8.65 14.00
C GLY A 79 -7.48 7.95 12.67
N ILE A 80 -8.16 8.57 11.71
CA ILE A 80 -8.34 8.09 10.35
C ILE A 80 -7.09 8.48 9.54
N ILE A 81 -6.83 7.76 8.46
CA ILE A 81 -5.78 8.10 7.50
C ILE A 81 -6.43 8.83 6.33
N GLU A 82 -5.91 10.02 6.01
CA GLU A 82 -6.36 10.85 4.90
C GLU A 82 -5.28 11.08 3.85
N ALA A 83 -5.71 11.27 2.61
CA ALA A 83 -4.82 11.74 1.57
C ALA A 83 -4.33 13.17 1.90
N GLY A 84 -3.02 13.38 1.86
CA GLY A 84 -2.37 14.63 2.22
C GLY A 84 -1.62 14.59 3.55
N GLU A 85 -2.01 13.68 4.45
CA GLU A 85 -1.28 13.48 5.69
C GLU A 85 0.11 12.92 5.42
N THR A 86 1.01 13.13 6.38
CA THR A 86 2.36 12.59 6.36
C THR A 86 2.63 11.67 7.53
N PHE A 87 3.53 10.72 7.31
CA PHE A 87 4.08 9.88 8.36
C PHE A 87 5.59 9.66 8.16
N THR A 88 6.26 9.39 9.28
CA THR A 88 7.68 9.13 9.35
C THR A 88 7.93 7.73 9.86
N VAL A 89 8.88 7.05 9.24
CA VAL A 89 9.43 5.76 9.67
C VAL A 89 10.89 5.95 10.08
N THR A 90 11.35 5.11 11.01
CA THR A 90 12.73 5.10 11.50
C THR A 90 13.45 3.81 11.09
N ASP A 91 14.77 3.80 11.24
CA ASP A 91 15.69 2.79 10.68
C ASP A 91 15.49 2.62 9.18
N ALA A 92 15.37 3.75 8.48
CA ALA A 92 15.42 3.82 7.04
C ALA A 92 16.84 4.13 6.60
N GLU A 93 17.38 3.32 5.69
CA GLU A 93 18.59 3.60 4.94
C GLU A 93 18.28 3.65 3.43
N VAL A 94 19.02 4.43 2.65
CA VAL A 94 18.80 4.52 1.20
C VAL A 94 19.02 3.15 0.55
N GLY A 95 18.04 2.68 -0.22
CA GLY A 95 18.04 1.35 -0.81
C GLY A 95 17.29 0.28 0.01
N ASP A 96 16.98 0.54 1.27
CA ASP A 96 16.15 -0.36 2.07
C ASP A 96 14.71 -0.38 1.58
N THR A 97 13.99 -1.43 1.95
CA THR A 97 12.58 -1.61 1.63
C THR A 97 11.73 -1.37 2.88
N LEU A 98 10.86 -0.36 2.80
CA LEU A 98 9.70 -0.23 3.66
C LEU A 98 8.67 -1.30 3.29
N THR A 99 8.16 -2.01 4.28
CA THR A 99 6.95 -2.83 4.17
C THR A 99 5.92 -2.31 5.15
N LEU A 100 4.77 -1.86 4.63
CA LEU A 100 3.59 -1.49 5.41
C LEU A 100 2.58 -2.62 5.35
N ARG A 101 1.99 -2.97 6.49
CA ARG A 101 0.95 -4.00 6.56
C ARG A 101 -0.24 -3.53 7.39
N ASP A 102 -1.38 -4.16 7.13
CA ASP A 102 -2.54 -4.09 7.98
C ASP A 102 -2.32 -5.05 9.16
N LYS A 103 -2.22 -4.49 10.36
CA LYS A 103 -2.01 -5.20 11.62
C LYS A 103 -3.17 -6.14 11.96
N THR A 104 -4.38 -5.82 11.52
CA THR A 104 -5.57 -6.62 11.81
C THR A 104 -5.54 -7.92 11.03
N SER A 105 -5.18 -7.86 9.74
CA SER A 105 -5.15 -9.04 8.86
C SER A 105 -3.76 -9.64 8.66
N ASN A 106 -2.70 -8.96 9.09
CA ASN A 106 -1.29 -9.20 8.74
C ASN A 106 -1.00 -9.16 7.22
N SER A 107 -1.88 -8.55 6.43
CA SER A 107 -1.70 -8.44 4.99
C SER A 107 -0.78 -7.28 4.64
N ILE A 108 0.15 -7.50 3.71
CA ILE A 108 0.99 -6.41 3.17
C ILE A 108 0.10 -5.45 2.39
N ILE A 109 0.17 -4.16 2.74
CA ILE A 109 -0.52 -3.07 2.06
C ILE A 109 0.32 -2.59 0.88
N LEU A 110 1.60 -2.32 1.13
CA LEU A 110 2.55 -1.89 0.12
C LEU A 110 4.00 -2.16 0.54
N THR A 111 4.89 -2.11 -0.46
CA THR A 111 6.34 -2.02 -0.26
C THR A 111 6.90 -0.83 -1.03
N LYS A 112 7.95 -0.21 -0.50
CA LYS A 112 8.60 0.96 -1.12
C LYS A 112 10.08 0.97 -0.83
N THR A 113 10.92 1.17 -1.84
CA THR A 113 12.36 1.38 -1.64
C THR A 113 12.62 2.84 -1.28
N PHE A 114 13.41 3.07 -0.23
CA PHE A 114 13.85 4.41 0.15
C PHE A 114 14.90 4.94 -0.83
N TRP A 115 14.82 6.23 -1.13
CA TRP A 115 15.81 6.97 -1.93
C TRP A 115 16.30 8.24 -1.24
#